data_AF-A0A1D1ZIJ4-F1
#
_entry.id   AF-A0A1D1ZIJ4-F1
#
_cell.length_a   1.000
_cell.length_b   1.000
_cell.length_c   1.000
_cell.angle_alpha   90.00
_cell.angle_beta   90.00
_cell.angle_gamma   90.00
#
_symmetry.space_group_name_H-M   'P 1'
#
loop_
_entity.id
_entity.type
_entity.pdbx_description
1 polymer ?
#
loop_
_entity_poly.entity_id
_entity_poly.type
_entity_poly.pdbx_seq_one_letter_code
_entity_poly.pdbx_strand_id
1 'polypeptide(L)'
;MATATLLLACPPLPLSPPHVLGSGTRPAFPLPSPPTLPATCGGGISLRPNSKHLLPFPTRPTCRPLNRAALRSFSHSSAPHETKTLPAPFSSFALPSFLSAGLSQVTPLTVCKWAAVVCFAVAAGKKVVGLLLNPFFWVYFSWTWLFWPWVLAVAVGVFGLCCLRKHAAGDASVFEQLAVVTSAILWLTLVPPAHFNGYLEGWPIAFFFVYHYFFFFESTVRRRLYGDLQPRSHDPKWDVRLPAASRIAFAALVLVGHWVAAWEGPELHLVPGGWVNVGTWALIVVTIFMRYHSILYLAKYSEKVAVPTAVVQFGPYRWVRHPIYASTMLLFSAYCIALRAPFSFLFLLVTCLVYYGQKAQLEEKLMVETFGQRYTEYTSKLQKLCRN
;
A
#
# COMPACT_ATOMS: atom_id res chain seq x y z
N MET A 1 -1.12 -3.02 -8.33
CA MET A 1 0.13 -2.51 -8.91
C MET A 1 0.00 -2.34 -10.41
N ALA A 2 -0.19 -3.38 -11.23
CA ALA A 2 -0.42 -3.18 -12.67
C ALA A 2 -1.62 -2.26 -12.96
N THR A 3 -2.68 -2.35 -12.14
CA THR A 3 -3.83 -1.42 -12.22
C THR A 3 -3.58 -0.01 -11.66
N ALA A 4 -2.45 0.26 -11.00
CA ALA A 4 -2.00 1.60 -10.63
C ALA A 4 -1.10 2.22 -11.73
N THR A 5 -0.31 1.39 -12.42
CA THR A 5 0.49 1.75 -13.61
C THR A 5 -0.37 2.33 -14.75
N LEU A 6 -1.69 2.07 -14.75
CA LEU A 6 -2.64 2.64 -15.71
C LEU A 6 -2.73 4.16 -15.70
N LEU A 7 -2.49 4.83 -14.56
CA LEU A 7 -2.67 6.29 -14.47
C LEU A 7 -1.51 7.08 -15.08
N LEU A 8 -0.26 6.80 -14.72
CA LEU A 8 0.88 7.71 -15.00
C LEU A 8 2.19 7.02 -15.39
N ALA A 9 2.14 5.98 -16.24
CA ALA A 9 3.35 5.35 -16.80
C ALA A 9 3.84 6.04 -18.10
N CYS A 10 4.63 7.11 -17.97
CA CYS A 10 5.50 7.59 -19.04
C CYS A 10 6.69 6.61 -19.20
N PRO A 11 7.13 6.24 -20.41
CA PRO A 11 8.27 5.33 -20.57
C PRO A 11 9.58 6.03 -20.17
N PRO A 12 10.57 5.32 -19.60
CA PRO A 12 11.94 5.82 -19.57
C PRO A 12 12.45 5.97 -21.00
N LEU A 13 13.25 7.02 -21.24
CA LEU A 13 13.97 7.16 -22.51
C LEU A 13 14.97 6.02 -22.67
N PRO A 14 15.16 5.46 -23.88
CA PRO A 14 16.22 4.50 -24.11
C PRO A 14 17.58 5.21 -23.95
N LEU A 15 18.29 4.89 -22.87
CA LEU A 15 19.69 5.26 -22.73
C LEU A 15 20.48 4.51 -23.79
N SER A 16 21.05 5.25 -24.74
CA SER A 16 21.93 4.68 -25.78
C SER A 16 23.07 3.91 -25.11
N PRO A 17 23.39 2.68 -25.56
CA PRO A 17 24.60 2.00 -25.10
C PRO A 17 25.83 2.81 -25.48
N PRO A 18 26.91 2.79 -24.67
CA PRO A 18 28.13 3.53 -24.99
C PRO A 18 28.73 3.03 -26.31
N HIS A 19 29.18 3.96 -27.16
CA HIS A 19 29.82 3.64 -28.43
C HIS A 19 31.14 2.90 -28.20
N VAL A 20 31.13 1.57 -28.37
CA VAL A 20 32.34 0.79 -28.55
C VAL A 20 32.82 0.99 -29.98
N LEU A 21 33.88 1.78 -30.18
CA LEU A 21 34.64 1.76 -31.43
C LEU A 21 35.36 0.41 -31.53
N GLY A 22 34.92 -0.44 -32.44
CA GLY A 22 35.56 -1.70 -32.81
C GLY A 22 35.67 -1.79 -34.34
N SER A 23 36.86 -2.11 -34.84
CA SER A 23 37.12 -2.23 -36.28
C SER A 23 36.34 -3.38 -36.91
N GLY A 24 35.90 -3.18 -38.16
CA GLY A 24 35.00 -4.13 -38.82
C GLY A 24 35.71 -5.29 -39.51
N THR A 25 34.97 -6.38 -39.71
CA THR A 25 35.10 -7.28 -40.87
C THR A 25 33.80 -8.09 -41.04
N ARG A 26 33.53 -8.52 -42.28
CA ARG A 26 32.44 -9.39 -42.72
C ARG A 26 32.98 -10.24 -43.90
N PRO A 27 32.34 -11.36 -44.30
CA PRO A 27 31.33 -12.15 -43.59
C PRO A 27 31.67 -13.67 -43.55
N ALA A 28 30.91 -14.47 -42.81
CA ALA A 28 30.76 -15.90 -43.07
C ALA A 28 29.39 -16.42 -42.57
N PHE A 29 28.67 -17.15 -43.43
CA PHE A 29 27.51 -17.99 -43.05
C PHE A 29 27.96 -19.45 -42.98
N PRO A 30 27.42 -20.24 -42.04
CA PRO A 30 26.93 -21.58 -42.41
C PRO A 30 25.42 -21.77 -42.16
N LEU A 31 24.89 -22.86 -42.73
CA LEU A 31 23.49 -23.30 -42.64
C LEU A 31 23.22 -24.17 -41.38
N PRO A 32 21.94 -24.35 -40.97
CA PRO A 32 21.59 -25.04 -39.71
C PRO A 32 21.52 -26.57 -39.82
N SER A 33 21.52 -27.25 -38.67
CA SER A 33 21.26 -28.69 -38.51
C SER A 33 20.20 -28.97 -37.42
N PRO A 34 19.46 -30.11 -37.48
CA PRO A 34 18.23 -30.35 -36.70
C PRO A 34 18.47 -30.95 -35.29
N PRO A 35 17.45 -30.97 -34.41
CA PRO A 35 17.59 -31.27 -32.98
C PRO A 35 17.51 -32.78 -32.63
N THR A 36 17.99 -33.14 -31.44
CA THR A 36 17.82 -34.46 -30.82
C THR A 36 17.33 -34.39 -29.37
N LEU A 37 16.34 -35.24 -29.07
CA LEU A 37 15.73 -35.53 -27.76
C LEU A 37 15.15 -36.95 -27.83
N PRO A 38 14.87 -37.63 -26.71
CA PRO A 38 15.54 -37.62 -25.41
C PRO A 38 16.00 -39.04 -25.02
N ALA A 39 16.77 -39.18 -23.92
CA ALA A 39 17.01 -40.48 -23.27
C ALA A 39 16.26 -40.56 -21.92
N THR A 40 15.76 -41.75 -21.57
CA THR A 40 14.87 -41.99 -20.43
C THR A 40 15.34 -43.16 -19.55
N CYS A 41 14.67 -43.30 -18.40
CA CYS A 41 14.59 -44.49 -17.53
C CYS A 41 15.73 -44.78 -16.52
N GLY A 42 15.31 -45.36 -15.38
CA GLY A 42 16.16 -45.87 -14.29
C GLY A 42 16.51 -44.82 -13.22
N GLY A 43 16.18 -44.99 -11.93
CA GLY A 43 15.36 -46.00 -11.27
C GLY A 43 15.70 -46.08 -9.78
N GLY A 44 14.72 -45.97 -8.87
CA GLY A 44 14.99 -45.97 -7.44
C GLY A 44 13.73 -45.90 -6.56
N ILE A 45 13.29 -47.05 -6.07
CA ILE A 45 12.16 -47.19 -5.13
C ILE A 45 12.69 -47.14 -3.69
N SER A 46 12.00 -46.41 -2.81
CA SER A 46 11.99 -46.76 -1.38
C SER A 46 10.68 -46.30 -0.73
N LEU A 47 10.29 -46.97 0.36
CA LEU A 47 8.98 -46.85 1.00
C LEU A 47 9.07 -46.37 2.46
N ARG A 48 7.89 -45.96 2.97
CA ARG A 48 7.55 -45.56 4.36
C ARG A 48 8.05 -46.56 5.44
N PRO A 49 8.22 -46.19 6.75
CA PRO A 49 7.21 -45.41 7.50
C PRO A 49 7.61 -44.49 8.69
N ASN A 50 6.87 -43.38 8.80
CA ASN A 50 6.12 -42.86 9.96
C ASN A 50 6.57 -43.20 11.42
N SER A 51 6.93 -42.17 12.22
CA SER A 51 6.77 -42.20 13.69
C SER A 51 6.67 -40.82 14.37
N LYS A 52 5.46 -40.52 14.89
CA LYS A 52 5.10 -39.94 16.21
C LYS A 52 5.73 -38.63 16.76
N HIS A 53 4.82 -37.78 17.26
CA HIS A 53 4.94 -36.70 18.26
C HIS A 53 6.10 -36.76 19.28
N LEU A 54 6.58 -35.59 19.71
CA LEU A 54 6.38 -35.06 21.08
C LEU A 54 6.80 -33.58 21.24
N LEU A 55 6.21 -32.89 22.22
CA LEU A 55 6.66 -31.58 22.77
C LEU A 55 7.62 -31.83 23.96
N PRO A 56 8.38 -30.82 24.42
CA PRO A 56 8.08 -30.34 25.78
C PRO A 56 8.36 -28.84 26.08
N PHE A 57 7.60 -28.31 27.05
CA PHE A 57 8.03 -27.22 27.96
C PHE A 57 8.69 -27.85 29.20
N PRO A 58 9.71 -27.21 29.80
CA PRO A 58 9.65 -26.84 31.24
C PRO A 58 10.28 -25.44 31.52
N THR A 59 9.77 -24.53 32.35
CA THR A 59 9.42 -24.53 33.80
C THR A 59 10.60 -24.62 34.79
N ARG A 60 10.83 -23.49 35.51
CA ARG A 60 11.42 -23.38 36.88
C ARG A 60 10.64 -24.27 37.91
N PRO A 61 11.06 -24.54 39.18
CA PRO A 61 11.85 -23.65 40.08
C PRO A 61 12.77 -24.26 41.20
N THR A 62 13.54 -23.40 41.92
CA THR A 62 13.98 -23.51 43.37
C THR A 62 14.92 -24.70 43.80
N CYS A 63 15.62 -24.77 44.97
CA CYS A 63 15.74 -23.95 46.20
C CYS A 63 17.01 -24.28 47.07
N ARG A 64 17.26 -23.49 48.15
CA ARG A 64 17.90 -23.85 49.47
C ARG A 64 19.45 -24.08 49.57
N PRO A 65 20.09 -24.12 50.79
CA PRO A 65 19.72 -23.59 52.12
C PRO A 65 20.83 -22.94 53.04
N LEU A 66 20.36 -22.10 53.98
CA LEU A 66 20.74 -21.79 55.39
C LEU A 66 22.05 -22.23 56.13
N ASN A 67 22.51 -21.33 57.03
CA ASN A 67 22.78 -21.53 58.48
C ASN A 67 22.66 -20.14 59.20
N ARG A 68 22.00 -19.93 60.37
CA ARG A 68 22.35 -20.24 61.79
C ARG A 68 23.71 -19.66 62.24
N ALA A 69 23.89 -18.94 63.36
CA ALA A 69 22.98 -18.42 64.43
C ALA A 69 23.73 -17.24 65.18
N ALA A 70 23.47 -16.72 66.40
CA ALA A 70 22.57 -17.06 67.52
C ALA A 70 22.37 -15.89 68.56
N LEU A 71 21.29 -15.99 69.37
CA LEU A 71 21.12 -15.66 70.80
C LEU A 71 21.47 -14.27 71.45
N ARG A 72 20.42 -13.76 72.14
CA ARG A 72 20.36 -13.08 73.47
C ARG A 72 20.56 -11.55 73.62
N SER A 73 19.72 -11.02 74.51
CA SER A 73 19.69 -9.68 75.10
C SER A 73 20.15 -9.72 76.57
N PHE A 74 20.62 -8.59 77.09
CA PHE A 74 20.30 -8.08 78.45
C PHE A 74 20.62 -6.58 78.55
N SER A 75 20.21 -5.92 79.64
CA SER A 75 20.15 -4.46 79.84
C SER A 75 21.07 -3.95 80.98
N HIS A 76 20.96 -2.64 81.31
CA HIS A 76 21.77 -1.83 82.27
C HIS A 76 23.13 -1.32 81.72
N SER A 77 23.68 -0.16 82.12
CA SER A 77 23.23 0.86 83.10
C SER A 77 23.67 2.30 82.74
N SER A 78 23.05 3.27 83.42
CA SER A 78 23.22 4.73 83.45
C SER A 78 24.64 5.33 83.38
N ALA A 79 24.77 6.42 82.58
CA ALA A 79 25.26 7.81 82.84
C ALA A 79 26.23 8.14 84.03
N PRO A 80 26.95 9.30 84.06
CA PRO A 80 26.76 10.56 83.29
C PRO A 80 28.07 11.28 82.81
N HIS A 81 27.94 12.58 82.44
CA HIS A 81 28.94 13.67 82.27
C HIS A 81 29.60 14.01 80.90
N GLU A 82 29.01 15.06 80.28
CA GLU A 82 29.63 16.34 79.87
C GLU A 82 30.32 16.64 78.49
N THR A 83 30.06 17.89 78.07
CA THR A 83 30.81 18.78 77.15
C THR A 83 31.02 18.41 75.67
N LYS A 84 29.95 18.67 74.88
CA LYS A 84 29.94 19.46 73.63
C LYS A 84 31.11 19.36 72.63
N THR A 85 30.83 18.79 71.45
CA THR A 85 31.09 19.44 70.14
C THR A 85 30.19 18.83 69.06
N LEU A 86 29.97 19.55 67.94
CA LEU A 86 29.03 19.16 66.88
C LEU A 86 29.67 18.22 65.85
N PRO A 87 28.95 17.18 65.34
CA PRO A 87 29.51 16.20 64.41
C PRO A 87 29.40 16.64 62.94
N ALA A 88 30.46 16.37 62.16
CA ALA A 88 30.41 16.35 60.70
C ALA A 88 30.07 14.93 60.19
N PRO A 89 29.07 14.74 59.31
CA PRO A 89 28.61 13.40 58.92
C PRO A 89 29.11 12.92 57.53
N PHE A 90 28.94 11.61 57.30
CA PHE A 90 29.01 10.88 56.02
C PHE A 90 30.40 10.65 55.37
N SER A 91 31.05 9.58 55.82
CA SER A 91 32.03 8.84 55.01
C SER A 91 31.34 7.94 53.96
N SER A 92 31.70 8.12 52.68
CA SER A 92 31.69 7.12 51.59
C SER A 92 30.45 6.23 51.39
N PHE A 93 29.59 6.59 50.43
CA PHE A 93 28.85 5.61 49.63
C PHE A 93 29.74 5.12 48.47
N ALA A 94 29.87 3.80 48.28
CA ALA A 94 30.62 3.23 47.15
C ALA A 94 29.74 3.17 45.88
N LEU A 95 30.28 3.65 44.76
CA LEU A 95 29.58 3.74 43.47
C LEU A 95 29.78 2.47 42.62
N PRO A 96 28.77 1.95 41.89
CA PRO A 96 28.94 0.75 41.06
C PRO A 96 29.94 0.94 39.90
N SER A 97 30.78 -0.07 39.69
CA SER A 97 31.90 -0.06 38.71
C SER A 97 31.48 0.10 37.24
N PHE A 98 30.19 -0.03 36.92
CA PHE A 98 29.65 0.23 35.59
C PHE A 98 29.77 1.72 35.20
N LEU A 99 29.70 2.65 36.17
CA LEU A 99 29.89 4.09 35.90
C LEU A 99 31.35 4.43 35.61
N SER A 100 32.31 3.83 36.31
CA SER A 100 33.75 4.08 36.10
C SER A 100 34.25 3.63 34.72
N ALA A 101 33.64 2.61 34.11
CA ALA A 101 34.04 2.13 32.78
C ALA A 101 33.65 3.09 31.64
N GLY A 102 32.57 3.87 31.80
CA GLY A 102 32.13 4.85 30.80
C GLY A 102 32.80 6.22 30.91
N LEU A 103 33.24 6.62 32.12
CA LEU A 103 33.69 8.00 32.38
C LEU A 103 35.07 8.36 31.77
N SER A 104 35.95 7.38 31.54
CA SER A 104 37.35 7.63 31.15
C SER A 104 37.55 8.18 29.72
N GLN A 105 36.51 8.16 28.87
CA GLN A 105 36.53 8.75 27.52
C GLN A 105 35.65 10.01 27.39
N VAL A 106 35.04 10.48 28.49
CA VAL A 106 34.11 11.62 28.45
C VAL A 106 34.89 12.93 28.57
N THR A 107 35.29 13.50 27.45
CA THR A 107 35.82 14.88 27.43
C THR A 107 34.78 15.86 28.02
N PRO A 108 35.18 16.93 28.73
CA PRO A 108 34.23 17.91 29.25
C PRO A 108 33.38 18.54 28.13
N LEU A 109 33.93 18.61 26.91
CA LEU A 109 33.25 19.09 25.71
C LEU A 109 32.10 18.17 25.25
N THR A 110 32.17 16.84 25.47
CA THR A 110 31.01 15.95 25.25
C THR A 110 29.97 16.06 26.38
N VAL A 111 30.38 16.29 27.65
CA VAL A 111 29.42 16.58 28.74
C VAL A 111 28.60 17.83 28.41
N CYS A 112 29.26 18.93 28.06
CA CYS A 112 28.58 20.19 27.71
C CYS A 112 27.64 20.04 26.49
N LYS A 113 28.03 19.25 25.47
CA LYS A 113 27.15 18.94 24.33
C LYS A 113 25.90 18.18 24.76
N TRP A 114 26.03 17.10 25.53
CA TRP A 114 24.87 16.34 26.01
C TRP A 114 23.99 17.13 26.97
N ALA A 115 24.57 17.93 27.86
CA ALA A 115 23.83 18.84 28.74
C ALA A 115 23.04 19.88 27.93
N ALA A 116 23.63 20.49 26.90
CA ALA A 116 22.94 21.43 26.02
C ALA A 116 21.79 20.77 25.25
N VAL A 117 21.98 19.55 24.73
CA VAL A 117 20.93 18.76 24.07
C VAL A 117 19.79 18.42 25.03
N VAL A 118 20.09 18.00 26.26
CA VAL A 118 19.06 17.71 27.28
C VAL A 118 18.31 18.97 27.70
N CYS A 119 19.00 20.09 27.96
CA CYS A 119 18.36 21.37 28.28
C CYS A 119 17.46 21.87 27.13
N PHE A 120 17.91 21.74 25.88
CA PHE A 120 17.10 22.06 24.71
C PHE A 120 15.88 21.15 24.58
N ALA A 121 16.05 19.84 24.77
CA ALA A 121 14.95 18.86 24.72
C ALA A 121 13.91 19.10 25.84
N VAL A 122 14.34 19.45 27.06
CA VAL A 122 13.45 19.81 28.18
C VAL A 122 12.74 21.14 27.92
N ALA A 123 13.43 22.15 27.38
CA ALA A 123 12.82 23.44 27.02
C ALA A 123 11.79 23.29 25.89
N ALA A 124 12.13 22.51 24.85
CA ALA A 124 11.23 22.17 23.75
C ALA A 124 10.02 21.35 24.26
N GLY A 125 10.25 20.35 25.10
CA GLY A 125 9.19 19.56 25.74
C GLY A 125 8.25 20.43 26.57
N LYS A 126 8.78 21.36 27.38
CA LYS A 126 7.96 22.30 28.16
C LYS A 126 7.17 23.28 27.28
N LYS A 127 7.75 23.74 26.16
CA LYS A 127 7.04 24.52 25.13
C LYS A 127 5.92 23.72 24.46
N VAL A 128 6.17 22.46 24.10
CA VAL A 128 5.17 21.57 23.47
C VAL A 128 4.04 21.25 24.45
N VAL A 129 4.33 20.89 25.70
CA VAL A 129 3.30 20.67 26.74
C VAL A 129 2.50 21.95 27.00
N GLY A 130 3.14 23.12 27.06
CA GLY A 130 2.45 24.41 27.20
C GLY A 130 1.57 24.78 26.00
N LEU A 131 1.88 24.29 24.79
CA LEU A 131 1.02 24.38 23.61
C LEU A 131 -0.15 23.39 23.69
N LEU A 132 0.12 22.11 23.97
CA LEU A 132 -0.90 21.04 24.02
C LEU A 132 -1.88 21.20 25.19
N LEU A 133 -1.53 21.92 26.25
CA LEU A 133 -2.43 22.26 27.36
C LEU A 133 -3.13 23.62 27.18
N ASN A 134 -2.86 24.36 26.11
CA ASN A 134 -3.55 25.62 25.83
C ASN A 134 -4.95 25.34 25.26
N PRO A 135 -6.04 25.84 25.88
CA PRO A 135 -7.40 25.60 25.38
C PRO A 135 -7.59 26.12 23.94
N PHE A 136 -6.93 27.22 23.56
CA PHE A 136 -7.00 27.75 22.20
C PHE A 136 -6.22 26.93 21.18
N PHE A 137 -5.20 26.15 21.60
CA PHE A 137 -4.47 25.29 20.66
C PHE A 137 -5.41 24.26 20.02
N TRP A 138 -6.24 23.59 20.82
CA TRP A 138 -7.18 22.59 20.28
C TRP A 138 -8.34 23.21 19.49
N VAL A 139 -8.70 24.47 19.76
CA VAL A 139 -9.67 25.21 18.93
C VAL A 139 -9.06 25.57 17.57
N TYR A 140 -7.90 26.22 17.52
CA TYR A 140 -7.26 26.55 16.24
C TYR A 140 -6.74 25.33 15.48
N PHE A 141 -6.36 24.26 16.19
CA PHE A 141 -6.05 22.96 15.58
C PHE A 141 -7.31 22.28 15.04
N SER A 142 -8.44 22.27 15.75
CA SER A 142 -9.68 21.72 15.16
C SER A 142 -10.14 22.54 13.94
N TRP A 143 -9.88 23.85 13.91
CA TRP A 143 -10.13 24.68 12.73
C TRP A 143 -9.30 24.26 11.49
N THR A 144 -8.10 23.69 11.64
CA THR A 144 -7.34 23.13 10.49
C THR A 144 -7.82 21.75 10.02
N TRP A 145 -8.80 21.16 10.71
CA TRP A 145 -9.55 19.98 10.27
C TRP A 145 -10.98 20.32 9.83
N LEU A 146 -11.56 21.41 10.37
CA LEU A 146 -12.88 21.93 10.01
C LEU A 146 -12.85 22.64 8.65
N PHE A 147 -11.81 23.43 8.39
CA PHE A 147 -11.54 24.04 7.09
C PHE A 147 -10.51 23.22 6.33
N TRP A 148 -10.75 22.96 5.04
CA TRP A 148 -9.91 22.10 4.20
C TRP A 148 -8.42 22.54 4.21
N PRO A 149 -7.47 21.70 4.70
CA PRO A 149 -6.07 22.08 4.84
C PRO A 149 -5.33 22.02 3.50
N TRP A 150 -5.51 23.05 2.67
CA TRP A 150 -4.87 23.21 1.36
C TRP A 150 -3.36 22.97 1.36
N VAL A 151 -2.65 23.45 2.39
CA VAL A 151 -1.19 23.25 2.53
C VAL A 151 -0.85 21.74 2.60
N LEU A 152 -1.63 20.95 3.34
CA LEU A 152 -1.44 19.50 3.44
C LEU A 152 -1.81 18.81 2.12
N ALA A 153 -2.93 19.19 1.49
CA ALA A 153 -3.35 18.65 0.20
C ALA A 153 -2.31 18.87 -0.91
N VAL A 154 -1.75 20.08 -0.99
CA VAL A 154 -0.68 20.44 -1.93
C VAL A 154 0.62 19.74 -1.59
N ALA A 155 1.02 19.65 -0.31
CA ALA A 155 2.21 18.91 0.10
C ALA A 155 2.14 17.43 -0.28
N VAL A 156 0.98 16.77 -0.06
CA VAL A 156 0.73 15.38 -0.47
C VAL A 156 0.70 15.26 -2.00
N GLY A 157 0.16 16.25 -2.72
CA GLY A 157 0.18 16.32 -4.18
C GLY A 157 1.61 16.35 -4.74
N VAL A 158 2.41 17.31 -4.29
CA VAL A 158 3.82 17.48 -4.68
C VAL A 158 4.65 16.25 -4.32
N PHE A 159 4.50 15.72 -3.10
CA PHE A 159 5.20 14.49 -2.68
C PHE A 159 4.84 13.29 -3.56
N GLY A 160 3.56 13.15 -3.93
CA GLY A 160 3.10 12.15 -4.89
C GLY A 160 3.75 12.29 -6.26
N LEU A 161 3.86 13.51 -6.79
CA LEU A 161 4.52 13.79 -8.07
C LEU A 161 6.04 13.53 -8.02
N CYS A 162 6.71 13.83 -6.90
CA CYS A 162 8.11 13.47 -6.68
C CYS A 162 8.33 11.94 -6.64
N CYS A 163 7.47 11.22 -5.92
CA CYS A 163 7.48 9.75 -5.87
C CYS A 163 7.19 9.13 -7.25
N LEU A 164 6.28 9.73 -8.02
CA LEU A 164 5.96 9.32 -9.38
C LEU A 164 7.16 9.49 -10.32
N ARG A 165 7.89 10.60 -10.23
CA ARG A 165 9.10 10.82 -11.04
C ARG A 165 10.17 9.76 -10.76
N LYS A 166 10.36 9.35 -9.50
CA LYS A 166 11.21 8.19 -9.16
C LYS A 166 10.65 6.88 -9.72
N HIS A 167 9.34 6.68 -9.71
CA HIS A 167 8.73 5.46 -10.22
C HIS A 167 8.90 5.32 -11.75
N ALA A 168 8.80 6.43 -12.49
CA ALA A 168 9.08 6.48 -13.93
C ALA A 168 10.56 6.24 -14.27
N ALA A 169 11.49 6.53 -13.34
CA ALA A 169 12.91 6.19 -13.47
C ALA A 169 13.23 4.72 -13.12
N GLY A 170 12.34 4.03 -12.40
CA GLY A 170 12.50 2.65 -11.93
C GLY A 170 12.86 2.51 -10.44
N ASP A 171 13.34 3.58 -9.80
CA ASP A 171 13.96 3.53 -8.47
C ASP A 171 12.97 3.56 -7.28
N ALA A 172 11.67 3.75 -7.51
CA ALA A 172 10.71 3.99 -6.43
C ALA A 172 10.44 2.76 -5.55
N SER A 173 10.65 2.93 -4.25
CA SER A 173 10.30 1.96 -3.21
C SER A 173 8.78 1.70 -3.11
N VAL A 174 8.39 0.61 -2.44
CA VAL A 174 6.97 0.28 -2.21
C VAL A 174 6.22 1.38 -1.44
N PHE A 175 6.90 2.10 -0.54
CA PHE A 175 6.32 3.24 0.19
C PHE A 175 6.09 4.45 -0.73
N GLU A 176 6.98 4.72 -1.66
CA GLU A 176 6.82 5.81 -2.64
C GLU A 176 5.71 5.46 -3.66
N GLN A 177 5.61 4.20 -4.08
CA GLN A 177 4.50 3.73 -4.93
C GLN A 177 3.14 3.81 -4.20
N LEU A 178 3.10 3.50 -2.90
CA LEU A 178 1.94 3.73 -2.03
C LEU A 178 1.60 5.23 -1.96
N ALA A 179 2.60 6.10 -1.77
CA ALA A 179 2.40 7.55 -1.73
C ALA A 179 1.84 8.14 -3.03
N VAL A 180 2.28 7.65 -4.20
CA VAL A 180 1.70 8.04 -5.51
C VAL A 180 0.20 7.72 -5.55
N VAL A 181 -0.19 6.49 -5.17
CA VAL A 181 -1.59 6.04 -5.23
C VAL A 181 -2.44 6.78 -4.19
N THR A 182 -1.94 6.96 -2.96
CA THR A 182 -2.66 7.71 -1.91
C THR A 182 -2.84 9.18 -2.29
N SER A 183 -1.81 9.81 -2.86
CA SER A 183 -1.88 11.19 -3.34
C SER A 183 -2.89 11.33 -4.49
N ALA A 184 -2.86 10.44 -5.48
CA ALA A 184 -3.83 10.44 -6.57
C ALA A 184 -5.28 10.25 -6.06
N ILE A 185 -5.52 9.30 -5.16
CA ILE A 185 -6.86 9.07 -4.60
C ILE A 185 -7.34 10.27 -3.77
N LEU A 186 -6.46 10.90 -2.98
CA LEU A 186 -6.78 12.14 -2.23
C LEU A 186 -7.21 13.27 -3.18
N TRP A 187 -6.51 13.44 -4.30
CA TRP A 187 -6.83 14.45 -5.33
C TRP A 187 -8.02 14.11 -6.23
N LEU A 188 -8.47 12.85 -6.27
CA LEU A 188 -9.72 12.43 -6.93
C LEU A 188 -10.93 12.48 -5.99
N THR A 189 -10.78 12.17 -4.70
CA THR A 189 -11.93 11.88 -3.81
C THR A 189 -12.13 12.85 -2.65
N LEU A 190 -11.07 13.52 -2.17
CA LEU A 190 -11.15 14.42 -1.00
C LEU A 190 -10.99 15.90 -1.39
N VAL A 191 -9.96 16.24 -2.17
CA VAL A 191 -9.70 17.64 -2.61
C VAL A 191 -10.92 18.27 -3.27
N PRO A 192 -11.63 17.61 -4.21
CA PRO A 192 -12.68 18.31 -4.95
C PRO A 192 -13.92 18.62 -4.08
N PRO A 193 -14.53 17.66 -3.35
CA PRO A 193 -15.64 17.98 -2.45
C PRO A 193 -15.27 19.01 -1.38
N ALA A 194 -14.08 18.88 -0.79
CA ALA A 194 -13.60 19.80 0.25
C ALA A 194 -13.33 21.22 -0.28
N HIS A 195 -12.94 21.38 -1.54
CA HIS A 195 -12.79 22.69 -2.16
C HIS A 195 -14.14 23.42 -2.28
N PHE A 196 -15.17 22.74 -2.78
CA PHE A 196 -16.48 23.35 -3.02
C PHE A 196 -17.34 23.49 -1.76
N ASN A 197 -17.16 22.62 -0.75
CA ASN A 197 -17.94 22.63 0.49
C ASN A 197 -17.20 23.27 1.68
N GLY A 198 -15.88 23.45 1.60
CA GLY A 198 -15.03 23.97 2.69
C GLY A 198 -14.65 22.95 3.77
N TYR A 199 -15.46 21.92 3.99
CA TYR A 199 -15.28 20.83 4.96
C TYR A 199 -15.39 19.44 4.31
N LEU A 200 -15.16 18.38 5.11
CA LEU A 200 -15.35 16.98 4.70
C LEU A 200 -16.24 16.22 5.69
N GLU A 201 -17.30 15.61 5.17
CA GLU A 201 -18.16 14.69 5.92
C GLU A 201 -18.67 13.57 4.98
N GLY A 202 -19.03 12.41 5.52
CA GLY A 202 -19.79 11.39 4.78
C GLY A 202 -19.06 10.77 3.58
N TRP A 203 -19.65 10.89 2.40
CA TRP A 203 -19.28 10.08 1.22
C TRP A 203 -17.82 10.20 0.75
N PRO A 204 -17.20 11.38 0.59
CA PRO A 204 -15.80 11.52 0.20
C PRO A 204 -14.84 10.69 1.06
N ILE A 205 -15.06 10.67 2.38
CA ILE A 205 -14.24 9.90 3.34
C ILE A 205 -14.43 8.39 3.09
N ALA A 206 -15.68 7.94 2.91
CA ALA A 206 -15.95 6.55 2.55
C ALA A 206 -15.31 6.15 1.21
N PHE A 207 -15.42 7.00 0.18
CA PHE A 207 -14.86 6.75 -1.14
C PHE A 207 -13.33 6.78 -1.17
N PHE A 208 -12.69 7.63 -0.37
CA PHE A 208 -11.24 7.60 -0.17
C PHE A 208 -10.77 6.21 0.29
N PHE A 209 -11.43 5.61 1.29
CA PHE A 209 -11.12 4.26 1.77
C PHE A 209 -11.51 3.16 0.77
N VAL A 210 -12.65 3.29 0.08
CA VAL A 210 -13.10 2.32 -0.95
C VAL A 210 -12.14 2.31 -2.15
N TYR A 211 -11.70 3.48 -2.63
CA TYR A 211 -10.71 3.60 -3.71
C TYR A 211 -9.36 3.00 -3.27
N HIS A 212 -8.89 3.32 -2.05
CA HIS A 212 -7.68 2.70 -1.50
C HIS A 212 -7.79 1.19 -1.51
N TYR A 213 -8.86 0.63 -0.94
CA TYR A 213 -9.10 -0.81 -0.97
C TYR A 213 -9.09 -1.36 -2.40
N PHE A 214 -9.83 -0.76 -3.32
CA PHE A 214 -9.98 -1.21 -4.71
C PHE A 214 -8.64 -1.29 -5.48
N PHE A 215 -7.74 -0.33 -5.28
CA PHE A 215 -6.43 -0.30 -5.93
C PHE A 215 -5.36 -1.15 -5.21
N PHE A 216 -5.36 -1.19 -3.87
CA PHE A 216 -4.42 -2.03 -3.10
C PHE A 216 -4.81 -3.51 -3.05
N PHE A 217 -6.06 -3.85 -3.38
CA PHE A 217 -6.59 -5.21 -3.38
C PHE A 217 -5.73 -6.21 -4.19
N GLU A 218 -5.32 -5.83 -5.40
CA GLU A 218 -4.51 -6.66 -6.32
C GLU A 218 -3.21 -7.16 -5.65
N SER A 219 -2.49 -6.25 -4.98
CA SER A 219 -1.27 -6.55 -4.23
C SER A 219 -1.53 -7.40 -2.97
N THR A 220 -2.64 -7.13 -2.26
CA THR A 220 -3.01 -7.83 -1.04
C THR A 220 -3.41 -9.29 -1.30
N VAL A 221 -4.22 -9.54 -2.33
CA VAL A 221 -4.57 -10.90 -2.79
C VAL A 221 -3.35 -11.67 -3.24
N ARG A 222 -2.50 -11.06 -4.08
CA ARG A 222 -1.28 -11.70 -4.59
C ARG A 222 -0.35 -12.12 -3.46
N ARG A 223 -0.12 -11.23 -2.48
CA ARG A 223 0.68 -11.53 -1.28
C ARG A 223 0.05 -12.64 -0.42
N ARG A 224 -1.28 -12.70 -0.31
CA ARG A 224 -1.99 -13.74 0.46
C ARG A 224 -1.95 -15.12 -0.23
N LEU A 225 -2.20 -15.21 -1.54
CA LEU A 225 -2.30 -16.51 -2.23
C LEU A 225 -0.96 -17.16 -2.55
N TYR A 226 0.07 -16.37 -2.85
CA TYR A 226 1.34 -16.90 -3.37
C TYR A 226 2.56 -16.60 -2.51
N GLY A 227 2.46 -15.70 -1.54
CA GLY A 227 3.60 -15.12 -0.81
C GLY A 227 4.50 -14.22 -1.67
N ASP A 228 4.56 -14.44 -2.99
CA ASP A 228 5.49 -13.77 -3.89
C ASP A 228 5.02 -12.39 -4.39
N LEU A 229 5.71 -11.35 -3.91
CA LEU A 229 5.66 -10.03 -4.57
C LEU A 229 6.55 -9.96 -5.81
N GLN A 230 7.56 -10.83 -5.92
CA GLN A 230 8.50 -10.88 -7.05
C GLN A 230 7.77 -11.00 -8.40
N PRO A 231 8.18 -10.27 -9.45
CA PRO A 231 7.69 -10.52 -10.80
C PRO A 231 8.14 -11.94 -11.24
N ARG A 232 7.26 -12.66 -11.94
CA ARG A 232 7.64 -13.91 -12.62
C ARG A 232 7.98 -13.58 -14.08
N SER A 233 8.61 -14.51 -14.79
CA SER A 233 8.90 -14.35 -16.22
C SER A 233 7.60 -14.05 -16.98
N HIS A 234 7.58 -12.90 -17.64
CA HIS A 234 6.42 -12.36 -18.35
C HIS A 234 6.81 -12.15 -19.81
N ASP A 235 6.03 -12.73 -20.73
CA ASP A 235 6.20 -12.54 -22.16
C ASP A 235 5.62 -11.17 -22.57
N PRO A 236 6.43 -10.24 -23.12
CA PRO A 236 5.98 -8.89 -23.49
C PRO A 236 4.88 -8.88 -24.58
N LYS A 237 4.58 -10.01 -25.23
CA LYS A 237 3.37 -10.17 -26.07
C LYS A 237 2.09 -9.78 -25.34
N TRP A 238 2.00 -10.04 -24.03
CA TRP A 238 0.79 -9.82 -23.23
C TRP A 238 0.65 -8.39 -22.68
N ASP A 239 1.63 -7.54 -22.97
CA ASP A 239 1.81 -6.21 -22.38
C ASP A 239 0.98 -5.14 -23.14
N VAL A 240 -0.34 -5.40 -23.28
CA VAL A 240 -1.27 -4.65 -24.14
C VAL A 240 -1.53 -3.23 -23.60
N ARG A 241 -0.69 -2.30 -24.03
CA ARG A 241 -0.72 -0.88 -23.65
C ARG A 241 -1.24 0.01 -24.78
N LEU A 242 -2.22 0.85 -24.44
CA LEU A 242 -2.66 1.96 -25.29
C LEU A 242 -1.60 3.08 -25.37
N PRO A 243 -1.59 3.93 -26.43
CA PRO A 243 -0.64 5.03 -26.60
C PRO A 243 -0.58 5.97 -25.39
N ALA A 244 0.60 6.51 -25.07
CA ALA A 244 0.80 7.36 -23.89
C ALA A 244 -0.18 8.54 -23.82
N ALA A 245 -0.42 9.22 -24.94
CA ALA A 245 -1.39 10.32 -25.03
C ALA A 245 -2.81 9.90 -24.61
N SER A 246 -3.29 8.72 -25.02
CA SER A 246 -4.62 8.22 -24.65
C SER A 246 -4.72 7.85 -23.16
N ARG A 247 -3.62 7.40 -22.54
CA ARG A 247 -3.57 7.09 -21.11
C ARG A 247 -3.55 8.36 -20.26
N ILE A 248 -2.78 9.37 -20.67
CA ILE A 248 -2.76 10.70 -20.06
C ILE A 248 -4.13 11.38 -20.23
N ALA A 249 -4.73 11.33 -21.41
CA ALA A 249 -6.08 11.87 -21.66
C ALA A 249 -7.13 11.17 -20.80
N PHE A 250 -7.11 9.84 -20.68
CA PHE A 250 -8.01 9.12 -19.78
C PHE A 250 -7.82 9.53 -18.32
N ALA A 251 -6.58 9.61 -17.81
CA ALA A 251 -6.30 10.06 -16.45
C ALA A 251 -6.78 11.51 -16.20
N ALA A 252 -6.58 12.41 -17.17
CA ALA A 252 -7.03 13.80 -17.09
C ALA A 252 -8.57 13.91 -17.13
N LEU A 253 -9.24 13.20 -18.03
CA LEU A 253 -10.71 13.17 -18.11
C LEU A 253 -11.32 12.56 -16.83
N VAL A 254 -10.70 11.51 -16.27
CA VAL A 254 -11.13 10.94 -14.99
C VAL A 254 -10.98 11.96 -13.85
N LEU A 255 -9.85 12.68 -13.78
CA LEU A 255 -9.65 13.74 -12.78
C LEU A 255 -10.69 14.86 -12.94
N VAL A 256 -10.88 15.39 -14.15
CA VAL A 256 -11.89 16.43 -14.44
C VAL A 256 -13.28 15.96 -14.05
N GLY A 257 -13.68 14.73 -14.40
CA GLY A 257 -15.00 14.20 -14.05
C GLY A 257 -15.23 14.04 -12.54
N HIS A 258 -14.18 13.77 -11.76
CA HIS A 258 -14.28 13.77 -10.29
C HIS A 258 -14.40 15.17 -9.69
N TRP A 259 -13.80 16.18 -10.33
CA TRP A 259 -13.94 17.59 -9.94
C TRP A 259 -15.31 18.15 -10.32
N VAL A 260 -15.80 17.88 -11.54
CA VAL A 260 -17.15 18.28 -11.96
C VAL A 260 -18.20 17.58 -11.10
N ALA A 261 -18.03 16.30 -10.73
CA ALA A 261 -18.97 15.61 -9.83
C ALA A 261 -19.09 16.26 -8.44
N ALA A 262 -18.01 16.89 -7.96
CA ALA A 262 -17.98 17.59 -6.68
C ALA A 262 -18.51 19.04 -6.75
N TRP A 263 -18.61 19.60 -7.95
CA TRP A 263 -19.22 20.90 -8.23
C TRP A 263 -20.72 20.77 -8.57
N GLU A 264 -21.10 19.68 -9.24
CA GLU A 264 -22.46 19.34 -9.62
C GLU A 264 -23.31 18.83 -8.44
N GLY A 265 -22.67 18.16 -7.48
CA GLY A 265 -23.34 17.61 -6.31
C GLY A 265 -23.85 18.70 -5.34
N PRO A 266 -24.99 18.47 -4.66
CA PRO A 266 -25.47 19.38 -3.62
C PRO A 266 -24.51 19.40 -2.42
N GLU A 267 -24.59 20.47 -1.63
CA GLU A 267 -23.79 20.63 -0.41
C GLU A 267 -23.94 19.41 0.51
N LEU A 268 -22.83 18.87 1.04
CA LEU A 268 -22.83 17.49 1.54
C LEU A 268 -23.76 17.24 2.73
N HIS A 269 -23.98 18.25 3.57
CA HIS A 269 -24.96 18.20 4.67
C HIS A 269 -26.43 18.04 4.22
N LEU A 270 -26.74 18.36 2.95
CA LEU A 270 -28.06 18.17 2.35
C LEU A 270 -28.28 16.74 1.81
N VAL A 271 -27.23 15.90 1.78
CA VAL A 271 -27.34 14.50 1.32
C VAL A 271 -27.94 13.65 2.46
N PRO A 272 -29.20 13.19 2.36
CA PRO A 272 -29.85 12.52 3.48
C PRO A 272 -29.17 11.19 3.83
N GLY A 273 -28.99 10.94 5.12
CA GLY A 273 -28.47 9.68 5.66
C GLY A 273 -29.47 8.52 5.61
N GLY A 274 -29.08 7.39 6.22
CA GLY A 274 -29.96 6.24 6.42
C GLY A 274 -30.33 5.49 5.12
N TRP A 275 -31.54 4.91 5.11
CA TRP A 275 -31.97 3.90 4.13
C TRP A 275 -32.03 4.39 2.67
N VAL A 276 -32.12 5.69 2.42
CA VAL A 276 -32.05 6.29 1.06
C VAL A 276 -30.73 5.92 0.36
N ASN A 277 -29.66 5.71 1.12
CA ASN A 277 -28.33 5.40 0.62
C ASN A 277 -28.05 3.90 0.41
N VAL A 278 -29.04 3.01 0.61
CA VAL A 278 -28.89 1.56 0.40
C VAL A 278 -28.47 1.22 -1.03
N GLY A 279 -28.99 1.92 -2.03
CA GLY A 279 -28.60 1.72 -3.44
C GLY A 279 -27.09 1.97 -3.65
N THR A 280 -26.55 3.04 -3.08
CA THR A 280 -25.12 3.37 -3.14
C THR A 280 -24.28 2.35 -2.40
N TRP A 281 -24.69 1.92 -1.20
CA TRP A 281 -24.00 0.87 -0.45
C TRP A 281 -24.00 -0.48 -1.17
N ALA A 282 -25.13 -0.89 -1.73
CA ALA A 282 -25.23 -2.09 -2.55
C ALA A 282 -24.31 -2.01 -3.78
N LEU A 283 -24.26 -0.86 -4.46
CA LEU A 283 -23.38 -0.64 -5.61
C LEU A 283 -21.89 -0.68 -5.23
N ILE A 284 -21.49 -0.14 -4.07
CA ILE A 284 -20.13 -0.26 -3.51
C ILE A 284 -19.81 -1.74 -3.23
N VAL A 285 -20.73 -2.48 -2.60
CA VAL A 285 -20.55 -3.91 -2.30
C VAL A 285 -20.43 -4.73 -3.59
N VAL A 286 -21.27 -4.50 -4.60
CA VAL A 286 -21.17 -5.15 -5.92
C VAL A 286 -19.86 -4.79 -6.61
N THR A 287 -19.43 -3.53 -6.56
CA THR A 287 -18.13 -3.07 -7.09
C THR A 287 -16.97 -3.84 -6.47
N ILE A 288 -16.93 -3.90 -5.14
CA ILE A 288 -15.89 -4.61 -4.38
C ILE A 288 -15.96 -6.12 -4.65
N PHE A 289 -17.15 -6.73 -4.67
CA PHE A 289 -17.35 -8.14 -4.95
C PHE A 289 -16.89 -8.52 -6.37
N MET A 290 -17.21 -7.69 -7.37
CA MET A 290 -16.82 -7.87 -8.76
C MET A 290 -15.30 -7.77 -8.91
N ARG A 291 -14.69 -6.75 -8.32
CA ARG A 291 -13.23 -6.57 -8.24
C ARG A 291 -12.55 -7.76 -7.55
N TYR A 292 -13.11 -8.20 -6.42
CA TYR A 292 -12.60 -9.31 -5.60
C TYR A 292 -12.49 -10.59 -6.41
N HIS A 293 -13.62 -11.04 -6.96
CA HIS A 293 -13.70 -12.31 -7.66
C HIS A 293 -12.95 -12.26 -8.99
N SER A 294 -13.00 -11.16 -9.73
CA SER A 294 -12.27 -11.03 -11.00
C SER A 294 -10.78 -11.24 -10.79
N ILE A 295 -10.18 -10.57 -9.81
CA ILE A 295 -8.74 -10.70 -9.50
C ILE A 295 -8.44 -12.07 -8.90
N LEU A 296 -9.31 -12.66 -8.07
CA LEU A 296 -9.11 -14.00 -7.51
C LEU A 296 -9.05 -15.08 -8.62
N TYR A 297 -10.01 -15.07 -9.55
CA TYR A 297 -10.01 -16.03 -10.67
C TYR A 297 -8.88 -15.74 -11.64
N LEU A 298 -8.63 -14.47 -11.99
CA LEU A 298 -7.58 -14.11 -12.95
C LEU A 298 -6.17 -14.43 -12.43
N ALA A 299 -5.87 -14.17 -11.15
CA ALA A 299 -4.55 -14.43 -10.57
C ALA A 299 -4.15 -15.92 -10.61
N LYS A 300 -5.12 -16.84 -10.68
CA LYS A 300 -4.88 -18.28 -10.86
C LYS A 300 -4.46 -18.65 -12.29
N TYR A 301 -4.71 -17.80 -13.28
CA TYR A 301 -4.60 -18.14 -14.70
C TYR A 301 -3.88 -17.10 -15.60
N SER A 302 -3.48 -15.90 -15.13
CA SER A 302 -2.84 -14.88 -15.97
C SER A 302 -1.66 -14.11 -15.33
N GLU A 303 -0.94 -13.36 -16.20
CA GLU A 303 0.18 -12.42 -15.96
C GLU A 303 1.45 -12.94 -15.27
N LYS A 304 1.34 -13.88 -14.32
CA LYS A 304 2.47 -14.52 -13.61
C LYS A 304 2.73 -15.96 -14.05
N VAL A 305 2.43 -16.27 -15.31
CA VAL A 305 2.84 -17.52 -15.99
C VAL A 305 3.25 -17.12 -17.41
N ALA A 306 4.38 -17.65 -17.92
CA ALA A 306 4.98 -17.19 -19.17
C ALA A 306 4.06 -17.26 -20.39
N VAL A 307 3.07 -18.17 -20.39
CA VAL A 307 1.95 -18.19 -21.33
C VAL A 307 0.66 -18.47 -20.54
N PRO A 308 -0.43 -17.69 -20.72
CA PRO A 308 -1.71 -17.97 -20.08
C PRO A 308 -2.29 -19.30 -20.60
N THR A 309 -2.57 -20.23 -19.70
CA THR A 309 -2.79 -21.64 -20.06
C THR A 309 -4.22 -21.96 -20.50
N ALA A 310 -5.20 -21.13 -20.15
CA ALA A 310 -6.61 -21.33 -20.48
C ALA A 310 -7.42 -20.03 -20.44
N VAL A 311 -8.53 -19.98 -21.18
CA VAL A 311 -9.54 -18.91 -21.09
C VAL A 311 -10.37 -19.08 -19.82
N VAL A 312 -10.42 -18.06 -18.96
CA VAL A 312 -11.23 -18.09 -17.72
C VAL A 312 -12.70 -17.80 -18.06
N GLN A 313 -13.60 -18.74 -17.76
CA GLN A 313 -15.04 -18.64 -18.02
C GLN A 313 -15.91 -18.72 -16.73
N PHE A 314 -15.29 -18.64 -15.56
CA PHE A 314 -15.93 -18.89 -14.26
C PHE A 314 -16.01 -17.63 -13.39
N GLY A 315 -16.97 -17.60 -12.45
CA GLY A 315 -17.24 -16.41 -11.64
C GLY A 315 -17.72 -15.23 -12.50
N PRO A 316 -17.26 -13.99 -12.24
CA PRO A 316 -17.59 -12.79 -13.02
C PRO A 316 -17.49 -12.95 -14.54
N TYR A 317 -16.51 -13.72 -15.02
CA TYR A 317 -16.27 -14.00 -16.43
C TYR A 317 -17.42 -14.78 -17.10
N ARG A 318 -18.33 -15.39 -16.33
CA ARG A 318 -19.54 -16.04 -16.86
C ARG A 318 -20.61 -15.05 -17.34
N TRP A 319 -20.52 -13.77 -16.97
CA TRP A 319 -21.47 -12.73 -17.36
C TRP A 319 -20.84 -11.58 -18.14
N VAL A 320 -19.60 -11.20 -17.84
CA VAL A 320 -18.91 -10.06 -18.45
C VAL A 320 -17.51 -10.47 -18.89
N ARG A 321 -17.15 -10.18 -20.16
CA ARG A 321 -15.83 -10.53 -20.74
C ARG A 321 -14.65 -9.93 -19.96
N HIS A 322 -14.79 -8.66 -19.56
CA HIS A 322 -13.76 -7.86 -18.88
C HIS A 322 -14.27 -7.32 -17.54
N PRO A 323 -14.48 -8.20 -16.53
CA PRO A 323 -15.16 -7.82 -15.29
C PRO A 323 -14.33 -6.90 -14.40
N ILE A 324 -13.00 -6.85 -14.60
CA ILE A 324 -12.11 -5.85 -13.97
C ILE A 324 -12.44 -4.44 -14.45
N TYR A 325 -12.64 -4.23 -15.76
CA TYR A 325 -13.00 -2.91 -16.29
C TYR A 325 -14.40 -2.51 -15.86
N ALA A 326 -15.36 -3.43 -15.91
CA ALA A 326 -16.69 -3.21 -15.35
C ALA A 326 -16.63 -2.81 -13.85
N SER A 327 -15.76 -3.42 -13.05
CA SER A 327 -15.59 -3.01 -11.64
C SER A 327 -15.05 -1.58 -11.48
N THR A 328 -14.18 -1.07 -12.37
CA THR A 328 -13.74 0.33 -12.30
C THR A 328 -14.86 1.29 -12.74
N MET A 329 -15.66 0.89 -13.71
CA MET A 329 -16.82 1.66 -14.16
C MET A 329 -17.88 1.77 -13.06
N LEU A 330 -18.18 0.67 -12.37
CA LEU A 330 -19.08 0.65 -11.22
C LEU A 330 -18.53 1.49 -10.03
N LEU A 331 -17.21 1.55 -9.84
CA LEU A 331 -16.58 2.39 -8.82
C LEU A 331 -16.84 3.89 -9.08
N PHE A 332 -16.59 4.36 -10.30
CA PHE A 332 -16.84 5.76 -10.68
C PHE A 332 -18.35 6.07 -10.71
N SER A 333 -19.18 5.11 -11.16
CA SER A 333 -20.64 5.21 -11.05
C SER A 333 -21.09 5.41 -9.60
N ALA A 334 -20.56 4.64 -8.66
CA ALA A 334 -20.91 4.74 -7.25
C ALA A 334 -20.52 6.10 -6.65
N TYR A 335 -19.34 6.64 -7.01
CA TYR A 335 -18.90 7.97 -6.57
C TYR A 335 -19.86 9.08 -7.04
N CYS A 336 -20.21 9.11 -8.33
CA CYS A 336 -21.14 10.12 -8.85
C CYS A 336 -22.57 9.96 -8.33
N ILE A 337 -23.06 8.73 -8.13
CA ILE A 337 -24.39 8.47 -7.53
C ILE A 337 -24.42 8.90 -6.04
N ALA A 338 -23.32 8.73 -5.31
CA ALA A 338 -23.18 9.19 -3.93
C ALA A 338 -23.21 10.71 -3.82
N LEU A 339 -22.51 11.41 -4.73
CA LEU A 339 -22.53 12.87 -4.85
C LEU A 339 -23.75 13.42 -5.61
N ARG A 340 -24.70 12.57 -6.03
CA ARG A 340 -25.93 12.94 -6.76
C ARG A 340 -25.66 13.74 -8.06
N ALA A 341 -24.58 13.40 -8.77
CA ALA A 341 -24.06 14.09 -9.95
C ALA A 341 -24.32 13.29 -11.27
N PRO A 342 -25.53 13.34 -11.87
CA PRO A 342 -25.91 12.56 -13.06
C PRO A 342 -25.15 12.90 -14.35
N PHE A 343 -24.78 14.17 -14.59
CA PHE A 343 -24.02 14.56 -15.78
C PHE A 343 -22.58 14.06 -15.69
N SER A 344 -21.94 14.19 -14.53
CA SER A 344 -20.60 13.64 -14.26
C SER A 344 -20.58 12.11 -14.28
N PHE A 345 -21.65 11.46 -13.81
CA PHE A 345 -21.86 10.01 -13.98
C PHE A 345 -21.81 9.63 -15.47
N LEU A 346 -22.58 10.31 -16.32
CA LEU A 346 -22.62 10.02 -17.76
C LEU A 346 -21.27 10.29 -18.43
N PHE A 347 -20.62 11.40 -18.09
CA PHE A 347 -19.31 11.78 -18.61
C PHE A 347 -18.21 10.77 -18.26
N LEU A 348 -18.11 10.33 -17.00
CA LEU A 348 -17.15 9.32 -16.58
C LEU A 348 -17.48 7.93 -17.17
N LEU A 349 -18.76 7.58 -17.29
CA LEU A 349 -19.19 6.33 -17.92
C LEU A 349 -18.80 6.27 -19.40
N VAL A 350 -19.05 7.33 -20.17
CA VAL A 350 -18.66 7.45 -21.58
C VAL A 350 -17.13 7.44 -21.73
N THR A 351 -16.42 8.20 -20.89
CA THR A 351 -14.93 8.20 -20.86
C THR A 351 -14.37 6.79 -20.66
N CYS A 352 -14.97 6.01 -19.75
CA CYS A 352 -14.57 4.62 -19.52
C CYS A 352 -14.97 3.67 -20.66
N LEU A 353 -16.17 3.85 -21.26
CA LEU A 353 -16.62 3.03 -22.39
C LEU A 353 -15.67 3.17 -23.59
N VAL A 354 -15.23 4.39 -23.91
CA VAL A 354 -14.28 4.63 -25.00
C VAL A 354 -12.92 4.00 -24.67
N TYR A 355 -12.34 4.30 -23.51
CA TYR A 355 -10.99 3.83 -23.15
C TYR A 355 -10.91 2.30 -22.98
N TYR A 356 -11.82 1.71 -22.18
CA TYR A 356 -11.82 0.26 -21.97
C TYR A 356 -12.37 -0.50 -23.18
N GLY A 357 -13.22 0.11 -24.02
CA GLY A 357 -13.62 -0.46 -25.30
C GLY A 357 -12.43 -0.64 -26.24
N GLN A 358 -11.59 0.38 -26.39
CA GLN A 358 -10.35 0.30 -27.17
C GLN A 358 -9.36 -0.72 -26.58
N LYS A 359 -9.15 -0.73 -25.25
CA LYS A 359 -8.24 -1.70 -24.61
C LYS A 359 -8.73 -3.14 -24.79
N ALA A 360 -10.01 -3.39 -24.55
CA ALA A 360 -10.63 -4.70 -24.72
C ALA A 360 -10.49 -5.21 -26.16
N GLN A 361 -10.72 -4.38 -27.19
CA GLN A 361 -10.56 -4.80 -28.59
C GLN A 361 -9.14 -5.24 -28.94
N LEU A 362 -8.11 -4.67 -28.32
CA LEU A 362 -6.71 -5.09 -28.53
C LEU A 362 -6.42 -6.40 -27.79
N GLU A 363 -6.90 -6.55 -26.56
CA GLU A 363 -6.74 -7.78 -25.76
C GLU A 363 -7.50 -8.96 -26.37
N GLU A 364 -8.68 -8.73 -26.93
CA GLU A 364 -9.49 -9.76 -27.56
C GLU A 364 -8.87 -10.27 -28.88
N LYS A 365 -8.22 -9.40 -29.66
CA LYS A 365 -7.42 -9.85 -30.82
C LYS A 365 -6.32 -10.80 -30.39
N LEU A 366 -5.55 -10.44 -29.36
CA LEU A 366 -4.47 -11.27 -28.82
C LEU A 366 -4.97 -12.62 -28.25
N MET A 367 -6.16 -12.62 -27.65
CA MET A 367 -6.83 -13.85 -27.18
C MET A 367 -7.32 -14.72 -28.34
N VAL A 368 -7.85 -14.14 -29.43
CA VAL A 368 -8.21 -14.88 -30.65
C VAL A 368 -6.97 -15.47 -31.32
N GLU A 369 -5.89 -14.70 -31.46
CA GLU A 369 -4.62 -15.16 -32.04
C GLU A 369 -3.98 -16.32 -31.26
N THR A 370 -4.20 -16.38 -29.93
CA THR A 370 -3.54 -17.39 -29.07
C THR A 370 -4.44 -18.59 -28.74
N PHE A 371 -5.74 -18.40 -28.57
CA PHE A 371 -6.68 -19.46 -28.18
C PHE A 371 -7.65 -19.88 -29.30
N GLY A 372 -7.71 -19.15 -30.41
CA GLY A 372 -8.52 -19.44 -31.58
C GLY A 372 -9.99 -19.71 -31.24
N GLN A 373 -10.49 -20.84 -31.71
CA GLN A 373 -11.88 -21.27 -31.54
C GLN A 373 -12.35 -21.32 -30.08
N ARG A 374 -11.47 -21.64 -29.11
CA ARG A 374 -11.83 -21.67 -27.68
C ARG A 374 -12.24 -20.30 -27.14
N TYR A 375 -11.76 -19.22 -27.76
CA TYR A 375 -12.16 -17.86 -27.40
C TYR A 375 -13.44 -17.41 -28.14
N THR A 376 -13.59 -17.75 -29.41
CA THR A 376 -14.80 -17.38 -30.18
C THR A 376 -16.05 -18.14 -29.72
N GLU A 377 -15.92 -19.38 -29.26
CA GLU A 377 -17.00 -20.12 -28.59
C GLU A 377 -17.46 -19.39 -27.32
N TYR A 378 -16.51 -18.94 -26.48
CA TYR A 378 -16.77 -18.18 -25.25
C TYR A 378 -17.45 -16.83 -25.52
N THR A 379 -16.99 -16.05 -26.50
CA THR A 379 -17.66 -14.78 -26.85
C THR A 379 -19.06 -15.01 -27.42
N SER A 380 -19.27 -16.04 -28.25
CA SER A 380 -20.59 -16.39 -28.78
C SER A 380 -21.59 -16.77 -27.67
N LYS A 381 -21.10 -17.46 -26.62
CA LYS A 381 -21.90 -17.86 -25.45
C LYS A 381 -22.35 -16.65 -24.63
N LEU A 382 -21.47 -15.68 -24.42
CA LEU A 382 -21.82 -14.42 -23.76
C LEU A 382 -22.73 -13.53 -24.62
N GLN A 383 -22.53 -13.49 -25.94
CA GLN A 383 -23.39 -12.71 -26.83
C GLN A 383 -24.83 -13.26 -26.88
N LYS A 384 -25.01 -14.58 -26.73
CA LYS A 384 -26.34 -15.20 -26.53
C LYS A 384 -26.93 -14.81 -25.16
N LEU A 385 -26.12 -14.84 -24.09
CA LEU A 385 -26.55 -14.47 -22.74
C LEU A 385 -26.94 -12.98 -22.59
N CYS A 386 -26.43 -12.08 -23.45
CA CYS A 386 -26.83 -10.67 -23.48
C CYS A 386 -27.94 -10.35 -24.49
N ARG A 387 -28.51 -11.35 -25.17
CA ARG A 387 -29.61 -11.20 -26.15
C ARG A 387 -30.92 -11.82 -25.67
N ASN A 388 -30.82 -12.79 -24.75
CA ASN A 388 -31.93 -13.44 -24.05
C ASN A 388 -32.14 -12.80 -22.67
#